data_AF-A0A353MDX7-F1
#
_entry.id   AF-A0A353MDX7-F1
#
_cell.length_a   1.000
_cell.length_b   1.000
_cell.length_c   1.000
_cell.angle_alpha   90.00
_cell.angle_beta   90.00
_cell.angle_gamma   90.00
#
_symmetry.space_group_name_H-M   'P 1'
#
loop_
_entity.id
_entity.type
_entity.pdbx_description
1 polymer ?
#
loop_
_entity_poly.entity_id
_entity_poly.type
_entity_poly.pdbx_seq_one_letter_code
_entity_poly.pdbx_strand_id
1 'polypeptide(L)'
;MTLDADRSVTATFTAAPRARVGATGFSSIRSAYNDVATLNSAVIKLLEGLQTENVTFGRNIGVTLDGGYNASYSAVTSKTTINGRVEIQAGTVRVNRVVVK
;
A
#
# COMPACT_ATOMS: atom_id res chain seq x y z
N MET A 1 13.24 8.56 -43.56
CA MET A 1 12.48 9.39 -42.61
C MET A 1 13.49 9.87 -41.56
N THR A 2 14.05 11.05 -41.79
CA THR A 2 15.05 11.69 -40.93
C THR A 2 14.35 12.57 -39.90
N LEU A 3 14.89 12.61 -38.69
CA LEU A 3 14.37 13.41 -37.59
C LEU A 3 15.10 14.77 -37.62
N ASP A 4 14.66 15.68 -38.48
CA ASP A 4 15.40 16.91 -38.83
C ASP A 4 15.06 18.14 -37.94
N ALA A 5 14.46 17.93 -36.74
CA ALA A 5 14.14 19.01 -35.80
C ALA A 5 14.13 18.51 -34.35
N ASP A 6 14.37 19.42 -33.40
CA ASP A 6 14.30 19.15 -31.96
C ASP A 6 12.91 18.62 -31.58
N ARG A 7 12.88 17.43 -30.96
CA ARG A 7 11.66 16.77 -30.47
C ARG A 7 11.76 16.62 -28.96
N SER A 8 10.87 17.28 -28.23
CA SER A 8 10.73 17.08 -26.79
C SER A 8 9.73 15.95 -26.51
N VAL A 9 10.18 14.90 -25.83
CA VAL A 9 9.31 13.85 -25.29
C VAL A 9 9.26 14.05 -23.78
N THR A 10 8.04 14.21 -23.24
CA THR A 10 7.85 14.33 -21.79
C THR A 10 7.31 13.02 -21.25
N ALA A 11 8.04 12.40 -20.33
CA ALA A 11 7.58 11.24 -19.56
C ALA A 11 7.27 11.69 -18.13
N THR A 12 6.11 11.31 -17.61
CA THR A 12 5.75 11.56 -16.21
C THR A 12 5.97 10.28 -15.42
N PHE A 13 6.85 10.34 -14.42
CA PHE A 13 7.09 9.25 -13.49
C PHE A 13 6.34 9.54 -12.19
N THR A 14 5.18 8.90 -12.02
CA THR A 14 4.43 8.97 -10.76
C THR A 14 4.83 7.82 -9.86
N ALA A 15 5.25 8.12 -8.63
CA ALA A 15 5.46 7.09 -7.62
C ALA A 15 4.14 6.38 -7.30
N ALA A 16 4.16 5.04 -7.32
CA ALA A 16 3.01 4.27 -6.91
C ALA A 16 2.72 4.52 -5.42
N PRO A 17 1.44 4.59 -5.01
CA PRO A 17 1.10 4.64 -3.60
C PRO A 17 1.62 3.38 -2.89
N ARG A 18 1.93 3.49 -1.60
CA ARG A 18 2.44 2.37 -0.78
C ARG A 18 1.31 1.48 -0.27
N ALA A 19 0.15 2.08 0.01
CA ALA A 19 -1.04 1.37 0.43
C ALA A 19 -2.26 1.89 -0.35
N ARG A 20 -3.29 1.06 -0.50
CA ARG A 20 -4.53 1.44 -1.19
C ARG A 20 -5.75 0.88 -0.46
N VAL A 21 -6.75 1.73 -0.24
CA VAL A 21 -8.05 1.35 0.33
C VAL A 21 -9.12 1.67 -0.71
N GLY A 22 -9.79 0.63 -1.22
CA GLY A 22 -10.70 0.79 -2.36
C GLY A 22 -9.99 1.41 -3.57
N ALA A 23 -10.46 2.59 -4.01
CA ALA A 23 -9.86 3.33 -5.12
C ALA A 23 -8.73 4.26 -4.68
N THR A 24 -8.64 4.62 -3.40
CA THR A 24 -7.77 5.67 -2.88
C THR A 24 -6.37 5.14 -2.55
N GLY A 25 -5.35 5.76 -3.11
CA GLY A 25 -3.94 5.46 -2.84
C GLY A 25 -3.37 6.34 -1.73
N PHE A 26 -2.52 5.75 -0.88
CA PHE A 26 -1.88 6.40 0.27
C PHE A 26 -0.38 6.22 0.22
N SER A 27 0.34 7.23 0.69
CA SER A 27 1.80 7.22 0.83
C SER A 27 2.30 6.45 2.06
N SER A 28 1.42 5.92 2.92
CA SER A 28 1.77 5.10 4.08
C SER A 28 0.64 4.16 4.47
N ILE A 29 0.97 3.03 5.11
CA ILE A 29 -0.01 2.07 5.65
C ILE A 29 -0.82 2.73 6.76
N ARG A 30 -0.19 3.57 7.59
CA ARG A 30 -0.91 4.26 8.67
C ARG A 30 -1.95 5.24 8.16
N SER A 31 -1.66 5.99 7.09
CA SER A 31 -2.65 6.91 6.50
C SER A 31 -3.82 6.14 5.89
N ALA A 32 -3.53 5.03 5.20
CA ALA A 32 -4.56 4.13 4.70
C ALA A 32 -5.46 3.60 5.83
N TYR A 33 -4.87 3.16 6.95
CA TYR A 33 -5.63 2.68 8.11
C TYR A 33 -6.48 3.77 8.78
N ASN A 34 -5.99 5.00 8.84
CA ASN A 34 -6.75 6.12 9.39
C ASN A 34 -7.95 6.50 8.51
N ASP A 35 -7.82 6.36 7.19
CA ASP A 35 -8.89 6.64 6.24
C ASP A 35 -9.98 5.56 6.21
N VAL A 36 -9.71 4.36 6.73
CA VAL A 36 -10.73 3.30 6.81
C VAL A 36 -11.96 3.80 7.58
N ALA A 37 -13.03 4.09 6.84
CA ALA A 37 -14.32 4.47 7.39
C ALA A 37 -15.11 3.23 7.85
N THR A 38 -14.87 2.07 7.25
CA THR A 38 -15.62 0.84 7.50
C THR A 38 -15.15 0.14 8.77
N LEU A 39 -16.05 -0.07 9.72
CA LEU A 39 -15.74 -0.69 11.01
C LEU A 39 -15.42 -2.19 10.89
N ASN A 40 -15.91 -2.87 9.84
CA ASN A 40 -15.81 -4.32 9.69
C ASN A 40 -15.26 -4.71 8.31
N SER A 41 -14.08 -5.32 8.30
CA SER A 41 -13.45 -6.03 7.17
C SER A 41 -12.95 -5.15 6.02
N ALA A 42 -12.42 -3.97 6.30
CA ALA A 42 -11.77 -3.17 5.26
C ALA A 42 -10.49 -3.86 4.76
N VAL A 43 -10.28 -3.87 3.44
CA VAL A 43 -9.08 -4.45 2.82
C VAL A 43 -8.13 -3.32 2.44
N ILE A 44 -6.96 -3.32 3.07
CA ILE A 44 -5.84 -2.44 2.76
C ILE A 44 -4.88 -3.24 1.88
N LYS A 45 -4.80 -2.87 0.60
CA LYS A 45 -3.85 -3.47 -0.33
C LYS A 45 -2.49 -2.81 -0.17
N LEU A 46 -1.42 -3.58 -0.09
CA LEU A 46 -0.05 -3.07 0.06
C LEU A 46 0.78 -3.31 -1.19
N LEU A 47 1.56 -2.30 -1.55
CA LEU A 47 2.56 -2.39 -2.62
C LEU A 47 3.61 -3.44 -2.23
N GLU A 48 4.02 -4.25 -3.19
CA GLU A 48 5.11 -5.19 -3.04
C GLU A 48 6.44 -4.53 -2.64
N GLY A 49 7.38 -5.33 -2.13
CA GLY A 49 8.71 -4.86 -1.75
C GLY A 49 8.80 -4.41 -0.30
N LEU A 50 9.80 -3.58 0.01
CA LEU A 50 10.14 -3.14 1.36
C LEU A 50 9.39 -1.84 1.72
N GLN A 51 8.55 -1.92 2.75
CA GLN A 51 7.88 -0.78 3.35
C GLN A 51 8.52 -0.51 4.71
N THR A 52 9.36 0.52 4.78
CA THR A 52 9.99 0.94 6.04
C THR A 52 9.07 1.93 6.74
N GLU A 53 8.26 1.43 7.66
CA GLU A 53 7.36 2.25 8.48
C GLU A 53 6.96 1.53 9.78
N ASN A 54 6.61 2.32 10.79
CA ASN A 54 6.02 1.83 12.03
C ASN A 54 4.50 1.99 11.96
N VAL A 55 3.76 0.90 12.16
CA VAL A 55 2.31 0.86 12.02
C VAL A 55 1.67 0.53 13.38
N THR A 56 0.71 1.36 13.79
CA THR A 56 -0.07 1.17 15.01
C THR A 56 -1.54 1.05 14.64
N PHE A 57 -2.16 -0.08 14.99
CA PHE A 57 -3.57 -0.36 14.80
C PHE A 57 -4.31 -0.15 16.13
N GLY A 58 -4.71 1.11 16.37
CA GLY A 58 -5.32 1.55 17.64
C GLY A 58 -6.84 1.69 17.63
N ARG A 59 -7.49 1.49 16.49
CA ARG A 59 -8.95 1.62 16.35
C ARG A 59 -9.58 0.24 16.48
N ASN A 60 -10.71 0.14 17.20
CA ASN A 60 -11.47 -1.11 17.34
C ASN A 60 -12.24 -1.47 16.04
N ILE A 61 -11.50 -1.73 14.97
CA ILE A 61 -12.02 -2.05 13.64
C ILE A 61 -11.37 -3.33 13.11
N GLY A 62 -12.09 -4.04 12.24
CA GLY A 62 -11.55 -5.19 11.51
C GLY A 62 -10.91 -4.77 10.19
N VAL A 63 -9.60 -4.98 10.02
CA VAL A 63 -8.86 -4.69 8.78
C VAL A 63 -8.10 -5.90 8.26
N THR A 64 -7.95 -5.99 6.95
CA THR A 64 -7.14 -7.00 6.27
C THR A 64 -6.01 -6.31 5.52
N LEU A 65 -4.77 -6.58 5.91
CA LEU A 65 -3.57 -6.19 5.18
C LEU A 65 -3.28 -7.27 4.13
N ASP A 66 -3.45 -6.92 2.86
CA ASP A 66 -3.21 -7.83 1.75
C ASP A 66 -2.04 -7.29 0.93
N GLY A 67 -0.86 -7.91 1.05
CA GLY A 67 0.39 -7.35 0.54
C GLY A 67 0.98 -8.08 -0.65
N GLY A 68 1.71 -7.36 -1.50
CA GLY A 68 2.36 -7.93 -2.69
C GLY A 68 1.75 -7.48 -4.01
N TYR A 69 1.03 -6.37 -4.01
CA TYR A 69 0.45 -5.81 -5.21
C TYR A 69 1.50 -5.06 -6.04
N ASN A 70 1.35 -5.11 -7.37
CA ASN A 70 2.12 -4.28 -8.28
C ASN A 70 1.74 -2.79 -8.14
N ALA A 71 2.51 -1.89 -8.79
CA ALA A 71 2.27 -0.45 -8.78
C ALA A 71 0.85 -0.02 -9.22
N SER A 72 0.18 -0.84 -10.04
CA SER A 72 -1.20 -0.58 -10.50
C SER A 72 -2.28 -1.16 -9.58
N TYR A 73 -1.90 -1.94 -8.56
CA TYR A 73 -2.80 -2.72 -7.70
C TYR A 73 -3.78 -3.63 -8.46
N SER A 74 -3.40 -4.02 -9.68
CA SER A 74 -4.21 -4.87 -10.57
C SER A 74 -3.88 -6.36 -10.39
N ALA A 75 -2.66 -6.66 -9.95
CA ALA A 75 -2.19 -8.02 -9.75
C ALA A 75 -1.30 -8.14 -8.51
N VAL A 76 -1.23 -9.36 -8.01
CA VAL A 76 -0.30 -9.78 -6.97
C VAL A 76 0.93 -10.35 -7.64
N THR A 77 2.08 -9.75 -7.39
CA THR A 77 3.35 -10.10 -8.02
C THR A 77 4.36 -10.65 -7.03
N SER A 78 4.24 -10.30 -5.74
CA SER A 78 5.16 -10.74 -4.70
C SER A 78 4.52 -10.70 -3.30
N LYS A 79 5.33 -10.47 -2.26
CA LYS A 79 4.93 -10.19 -0.88
C LYS A 79 5.33 -8.77 -0.51
N THR A 80 4.66 -8.20 0.48
CA THR A 80 5.08 -6.93 1.11
C THR A 80 5.90 -7.23 2.36
N THR A 81 7.05 -6.60 2.53
CA THR A 81 7.83 -6.67 3.77
C THR A 81 7.69 -5.35 4.51
N ILE A 82 7.08 -5.36 5.70
CA ILE A 82 7.10 -4.23 6.62
C ILE A 82 8.37 -4.35 7.45
N ASN A 83 9.26 -3.36 7.33
CA ASN A 83 10.48 -3.24 8.12
C ASN A 83 10.27 -2.15 9.16
N GLY A 84 9.94 -2.57 10.38
CA GLY A 84 9.51 -1.68 11.44
C GLY A 84 8.52 -2.35 12.40
N ARG A 85 8.13 -1.59 13.42
CA ARG A 85 7.21 -2.07 14.46
C ARG A 85 5.78 -2.11 13.93
N VAL A 86 5.15 -3.28 14.06
CA VAL A 86 3.71 -3.46 13.91
C VAL A 86 3.10 -3.67 15.29
N GLU A 87 2.22 -2.77 15.69
CA GLU A 87 1.56 -2.80 17.00
C GLU A 87 0.03 -2.86 16.82
N ILE A 88 -0.61 -3.85 17.44
CA ILE A 88 -2.07 -4.02 17.42
C ILE A 88 -2.57 -3.75 18.83
N GLN A 89 -3.26 -2.62 19.03
CA GLN A 89 -3.77 -2.21 20.34
C GLN A 89 -5.26 -2.52 20.49
N ALA A 90 -6.04 -2.42 19.41
CA ALA A 90 -7.48 -2.72 19.43
C ALA A 90 -7.96 -3.25 18.07
N GLY A 91 -9.08 -3.97 18.06
CA GLY A 91 -9.72 -4.48 16.85
C GLY A 91 -9.11 -5.80 16.35
N THR A 92 -9.20 -6.04 15.05
CA THR A 92 -8.71 -7.27 14.42
C THR A 92 -7.92 -6.93 13.17
N VAL A 93 -6.69 -7.43 13.10
CA VAL A 93 -5.83 -7.28 11.92
C VAL A 93 -5.60 -8.66 11.31
N ARG A 94 -6.16 -8.87 10.11
CA ARG A 94 -5.87 -10.04 9.28
C ARG A 94 -4.73 -9.70 8.35
N VAL A 95 -3.78 -10.61 8.19
CA VAL A 95 -2.57 -10.37 7.41
C VAL A 95 -2.45 -11.45 6.35
N ASN A 96 -2.28 -11.05 5.09
CA ASN A 96 -2.10 -11.95 3.97
C ASN A 96 -0.92 -11.49 3.11
N ARG A 97 0.04 -12.39 2.86
CA ARG A 97 1.25 -12.13 2.05
C ARG A 97 2.07 -10.91 2.50
N VAL A 98 2.05 -10.64 3.81
CA VAL A 98 2.92 -9.63 4.44
C VAL A 98 3.94 -10.33 5.33
N VAL A 99 5.18 -9.87 5.28
CA VAL A 99 6.27 -10.27 6.16
C VAL A 99 6.60 -9.07 7.06
N VAL A 100 6.77 -9.29 8.35
CA VAL A 100 7.25 -8.26 9.29
C VAL A 100 8.68 -8.61 9.68
N LYS A 101 9.59 -7.65 9.61
CA LYS A 101 10.99 -7.77 10.02
C LYS A 101 11.32 -6.75 11.09
#